data_AF-A0A6M2B910-F1
#
_entry.id   AF-A0A6M2B910-F1
#
_cell.length_a   1.000
_cell.length_b   1.000
_cell.length_c   1.000
_cell.angle_alpha   90.00
_cell.angle_beta   90.00
_cell.angle_gamma   90.00
#
_symmetry.space_group_name_H-M   'P 1'
#
loop_
_entity.id
_entity.type
_entity.pdbx_description
1 polymer ?
#
loop_
_entity_poly.entity_id
_entity_poly.type
_entity_poly.pdbx_seq_one_letter_code
_entity_poly.pdbx_strand_id
1 'polypeptide(L)'
;MIILNTAIILEIISRKPQKTVLQWLDAQDAIQLYLTSLTVAELFTWVENLPADAPKTAFADALLGMLNQDFKGRLLSFDAASALHYVRVAALSKQAHVAMTEREMQLAAICLQHQASLATDHHDRFAHTGITLVNPWDVAETPRWREEAAEYYVMSRKS
;
A
#
# COMPACT_ATOMS: atom_id res chain seq x y z
N MET A 1 -7.11 8.79 1.80
CA MET A 1 -6.65 7.84 0.78
C MET A 1 -5.30 7.24 1.17
N ILE A 2 -5.19 5.92 1.02
CA ILE A 2 -4.00 5.13 1.29
C ILE A 2 -3.69 4.29 0.05
N ILE A 3 -2.47 4.42 -0.47
CA ILE A 3 -1.96 3.61 -1.58
C ILE A 3 -1.29 2.37 -0.98
N LEU A 4 -1.72 1.19 -1.40
CA LEU A 4 -1.12 -0.07 -1.00
C LEU A 4 0.05 -0.40 -1.93
N ASN A 5 1.25 -0.60 -1.36
CA ASN A 5 2.36 -1.14 -2.12
C ASN A 5 2.16 -2.65 -2.41
N THR A 6 2.92 -3.16 -3.37
CA THR A 6 2.88 -4.56 -3.84
C THR A 6 3.01 -5.58 -2.71
N ALA A 7 3.87 -5.30 -1.72
CA ALA A 7 4.06 -6.18 -0.57
C ALA A 7 2.76 -6.43 0.22
N ILE A 8 1.87 -5.43 0.34
CA ILE A 8 0.58 -5.60 1.02
C ILE A 8 -0.28 -6.61 0.29
N ILE A 9 -0.38 -6.50 -1.04
CA ILE A 9 -1.21 -7.40 -1.85
C ILE A 9 -0.63 -8.82 -1.84
N LEU A 10 0.70 -8.95 -1.95
CA LEU A 10 1.37 -10.24 -1.84
C LEU A 10 1.17 -10.91 -0.48
N GLU A 11 1.12 -10.11 0.60
CA GLU A 11 0.81 -10.60 1.94
C GLU A 11 -0.63 -11.14 2.03
N ILE A 12 -1.62 -10.40 1.51
CA ILE A 12 -3.04 -10.82 1.50
C ILE A 12 -3.23 -12.17 0.80
N ILE A 13 -2.54 -12.39 -0.32
CA ILE A 13 -2.66 -13.62 -1.11
C ILE A 13 -1.74 -14.75 -0.61
N SER A 14 -0.92 -14.49 0.41
CA SER A 14 -0.05 -15.50 1.02
C SER A 14 -0.87 -16.62 1.67
N ARG A 15 -0.30 -17.83 1.75
CA ARG A 15 -0.95 -18.96 2.44
C ARG A 15 -1.12 -18.73 3.94
N LYS A 16 -0.25 -17.90 4.53
CA LYS A 16 -0.23 -17.60 5.96
C LYS A 16 0.03 -16.11 6.16
N PRO A 17 -0.96 -15.25 5.87
CA PRO A 17 -0.83 -13.82 6.07
C PRO A 17 -0.61 -13.50 7.55
N GLN A 18 0.20 -12.48 7.83
CA GLN A 18 0.36 -11.94 9.16
C GLN A 18 -0.93 -11.28 9.64
N LYS A 19 -1.34 -11.65 10.84
CA LYS A 19 -2.61 -11.16 11.43
C LYS A 19 -2.65 -9.64 11.58
N THR A 20 -1.51 -9.01 11.84
CA THR A 20 -1.39 -7.56 12.01
C THR A 20 -1.79 -6.81 10.75
N VAL A 21 -1.32 -7.25 9.59
CA VAL A 21 -1.67 -6.66 8.29
C VAL A 21 -3.15 -6.80 7.99
N LEU A 22 -3.72 -7.99 8.25
CA LEU A 22 -5.16 -8.21 8.08
C LEU A 22 -5.99 -7.32 9.00
N GLN A 23 -5.62 -7.23 10.28
CA GLN A 23 -6.29 -6.37 11.26
C GLN A 23 -6.19 -4.89 10.88
N TRP A 24 -5.05 -4.46 10.34
CA TRP A 24 -4.87 -3.10 9.85
C TRP A 24 -5.76 -2.83 8.63
N LEU A 25 -5.86 -3.77 7.68
CA LEU A 25 -6.74 -3.67 6.50
C LEU A 25 -8.22 -3.62 6.92
N ASP A 26 -8.65 -4.50 7.83
CA ASP A 26 -10.01 -4.52 8.39
C ASP A 26 -10.35 -3.23 9.18
N ALA A 27 -9.33 -2.46 9.56
CA ALA A 27 -9.53 -1.17 10.20
C ALA A 27 -9.76 -0.01 9.22
N GLN A 28 -9.45 -0.19 7.94
CA GLN A 28 -9.59 0.85 6.93
C GLN A 28 -10.97 0.83 6.29
N ASP A 29 -11.42 2.00 5.85
CA ASP A 29 -12.52 2.06 4.90
C ASP A 29 -12.03 1.58 3.53
N ALA A 30 -12.66 0.54 2.99
CA ALA A 30 -12.27 -0.06 1.72
C ALA A 30 -12.22 0.98 0.59
N ILE A 31 -13.11 1.97 0.55
CA ILE A 31 -13.11 3.01 -0.50
C ILE A 31 -11.91 3.96 -0.41
N GLN A 32 -11.18 3.97 0.70
CA GLN A 32 -9.98 4.78 0.89
C GLN A 32 -8.69 4.07 0.47
N LEU A 33 -8.75 2.79 0.09
CA LEU A 33 -7.59 2.01 -0.35
C LEU A 33 -7.41 2.11 -1.86
N TYR A 34 -6.18 2.26 -2.34
CA TYR A 34 -5.89 2.44 -3.77
C TYR A 34 -4.67 1.63 -4.17
N LEU A 35 -4.60 1.28 -5.45
CA LEU A 35 -3.41 0.71 -6.07
C LEU A 35 -2.89 1.66 -7.13
N THR A 36 -1.65 1.44 -7.55
CA THR A 36 -1.06 2.16 -8.68
C THR A 36 -0.88 1.24 -9.88
N SER A 37 -0.75 1.81 -11.07
CA SER A 37 -0.33 1.07 -12.27
C SER A 37 1.02 0.38 -12.08
N LEU A 38 1.89 0.93 -11.22
CA LEU A 38 3.18 0.33 -10.86
C LEU A 38 2.99 -0.95 -10.03
N THR A 39 2.11 -0.90 -9.04
CA THR A 39 1.74 -2.06 -8.22
C THR A 39 1.16 -3.16 -9.09
N VAL A 40 0.29 -2.81 -10.04
CA VAL A 40 -0.26 -3.77 -11.01
C VAL A 40 0.87 -4.40 -11.83
N ALA A 41 1.77 -3.59 -12.41
CA ALA A 41 2.89 -4.10 -13.20
C ALA A 41 3.77 -5.07 -12.41
N GLU A 42 4.07 -4.79 -11.14
CA GLU A 42 4.85 -5.68 -10.29
C GLU A 42 4.13 -6.98 -9.96
N LEU A 43 2.84 -6.92 -9.66
CA LEU A 43 2.06 -8.13 -9.36
C LEU A 43 2.04 -9.09 -10.55
N PHE A 44 1.80 -8.58 -11.76
CA PHE A 44 1.83 -9.43 -12.95
C PHE A 44 3.25 -9.87 -13.33
N THR A 45 4.27 -9.04 -13.10
CA THR A 45 5.67 -9.47 -13.24
C THR A 45 6.00 -10.63 -12.30
N TRP A 46 5.51 -10.57 -11.05
CA TRP A 46 5.67 -11.68 -10.09
C TRP A 46 4.98 -12.95 -10.59
N VAL A 47 3.75 -12.86 -11.13
CA VAL A 47 3.04 -14.01 -11.71
C VAL A 47 3.84 -14.64 -12.86
N GLU A 48 4.38 -13.83 -13.76
CA GLU A 48 5.21 -14.32 -14.88
C GLU A 48 6.47 -15.05 -14.39
N ASN A 49 7.08 -14.56 -13.30
CA ASN A 49 8.29 -15.13 -12.72
C ASN A 49 8.05 -16.35 -11.82
N LEU A 50 6.80 -16.77 -11.61
CA LEU A 50 6.51 -17.98 -10.84
C LEU A 50 7.12 -19.24 -11.49
N PRO A 51 7.43 -20.29 -10.69
CA PRO A 51 7.81 -21.61 -11.21
C PRO A 51 6.81 -22.18 -12.21
N ALA A 52 7.26 -23.07 -13.10
CA ALA A 52 6.42 -23.63 -14.15
C ALA A 52 5.26 -24.49 -13.61
N ASP A 53 5.42 -25.07 -12.41
CA ASP A 53 4.42 -25.87 -11.71
C ASP A 53 3.46 -25.01 -10.85
N ALA A 54 3.69 -23.70 -10.76
CA ALA A 54 2.79 -22.80 -10.06
C ALA A 54 1.51 -22.53 -10.86
N PRO A 55 0.36 -22.31 -10.20
CA PRO A 55 -0.91 -22.05 -10.88
C PRO A 55 -0.99 -20.59 -11.40
N LYS A 56 -0.13 -20.23 -12.37
CA LYS A 56 0.01 -18.86 -12.89
C LYS A 56 -1.33 -18.27 -13.35
N THR A 57 -2.09 -19.03 -14.13
CA THR A 57 -3.41 -18.60 -14.63
C THR A 57 -4.37 -18.29 -13.48
N ALA A 58 -4.42 -19.14 -12.45
CA ALA A 58 -5.31 -18.89 -11.31
C ALA A 58 -4.91 -17.63 -10.52
N PHE A 59 -3.61 -17.36 -10.37
CA PHE A 59 -3.14 -16.11 -9.76
C PHE A 59 -3.47 -14.89 -10.62
N ALA A 60 -3.23 -14.96 -11.93
CA ALA A 60 -3.58 -13.88 -12.86
C ALA A 60 -5.09 -13.58 -12.83
N ASP A 61 -5.93 -14.61 -12.88
CA ASP A 61 -7.39 -14.48 -12.85
C ASP A 61 -7.88 -13.88 -11.52
N ALA A 62 -7.32 -14.33 -10.39
CA ALA A 62 -7.64 -13.78 -9.08
C ALA A 62 -7.25 -12.30 -8.97
N LEU A 63 -6.04 -11.93 -9.45
CA LEU A 63 -5.60 -10.54 -9.48
C LEU A 63 -6.47 -9.68 -10.40
N LEU A 64 -6.81 -10.15 -11.60
CA LEU A 64 -7.73 -9.45 -12.51
C LEU A 64 -9.12 -9.28 -11.89
N GLY A 65 -9.63 -10.28 -11.17
CA GLY A 65 -10.86 -10.20 -10.41
C GLY A 65 -10.82 -9.07 -9.37
N MET A 66 -9.78 -9.07 -8.52
CA MET A 66 -9.55 -8.04 -7.51
C MET A 66 -9.45 -6.63 -8.11
N LEU A 67 -8.72 -6.47 -9.22
CA LEU A 67 -8.57 -5.16 -9.88
C LEU A 67 -9.90 -4.64 -10.47
N ASN A 68 -10.70 -5.52 -11.06
CA ASN A 68 -11.94 -5.15 -11.74
C ASN A 68 -13.16 -5.02 -10.82
N GLN A 69 -13.14 -5.69 -9.67
CA GLN A 69 -14.24 -5.70 -8.71
C GLN A 69 -13.93 -4.81 -7.51
N ASP A 70 -12.84 -5.11 -6.80
CA ASP A 70 -12.49 -4.42 -5.57
C ASP A 70 -11.91 -3.04 -5.89
N PHE A 71 -10.89 -2.94 -6.74
CA PHE A 71 -10.20 -1.66 -7.03
C PHE A 71 -10.72 -0.89 -8.25
N LYS A 72 -11.93 -1.19 -8.72
CA LYS A 72 -12.52 -0.48 -9.86
C LYS A 72 -12.59 1.03 -9.61
N GLY A 73 -11.98 1.82 -10.50
CA GLY A 73 -11.90 3.27 -10.37
C GLY A 73 -10.92 3.77 -9.29
N ARG A 74 -10.13 2.86 -8.68
CA ARG A 74 -9.15 3.15 -7.63
C ARG A 74 -7.74 2.71 -8.00
N LEU A 75 -7.46 2.68 -9.31
CA LEU A 75 -6.14 2.45 -9.88
C LEU A 75 -5.55 3.78 -10.36
N LEU A 76 -4.49 4.23 -9.71
CA LEU A 76 -3.82 5.50 -10.00
C LEU A 76 -2.67 5.29 -10.99
N SER A 77 -2.60 6.12 -12.03
CA SER A 77 -1.54 6.06 -13.04
C SER A 77 -0.34 6.93 -12.64
N PHE A 78 0.86 6.55 -13.09
CA PHE A 78 1.95 7.52 -13.19
C PHE A 78 1.74 8.40 -14.42
N ASP A 79 1.17 9.58 -14.21
CA ASP A 79 0.82 10.55 -15.25
C ASP A 79 1.76 11.77 -15.26
N ALA A 80 1.51 12.73 -16.16
CA ALA A 80 2.33 13.93 -16.27
C ALA A 80 2.33 14.78 -14.98
N ALA A 81 1.23 14.79 -14.22
CA ALA A 81 1.17 15.51 -12.96
C ALA A 81 2.06 14.84 -11.90
N SER A 82 2.00 13.51 -11.81
CA SER A 82 2.91 12.71 -10.99
C SER A 82 4.37 12.90 -11.41
N ALA A 83 4.66 13.00 -12.71
CA ALA A 83 6.02 13.25 -13.20
C ALA A 83 6.62 14.59 -12.73
N LEU A 84 5.80 15.61 -12.49
CA LEU A 84 6.30 16.87 -11.90
C LEU A 84 6.75 16.68 -10.43
N HIS A 85 6.05 15.83 -9.68
CA HIS A 85 6.46 15.46 -8.33
C HIS A 85 7.71 14.57 -8.31
N TYR A 86 7.91 13.72 -9.33
CA TYR A 86 9.08 12.85 -9.45
C TYR A 86 10.39 13.65 -9.37
N VAL A 87 10.48 14.80 -10.04
CA VAL A 87 11.70 15.63 -10.03
C VAL A 87 12.08 16.06 -8.61
N ARG A 88 11.08 16.40 -7.79
CA ARG A 88 11.28 16.72 -6.38
C ARG A 88 11.75 15.51 -5.58
N VAL A 89 11.12 14.34 -5.78
CA VAL A 89 11.52 13.09 -5.10
C VAL A 89 12.97 12.74 -5.43
N ALA A 90 13.35 12.78 -6.70
CA ALA A 90 14.72 12.49 -7.14
C ALA A 90 15.76 13.44 -6.51
N ALA A 91 15.43 14.74 -6.40
CA ALA A 91 16.29 15.71 -5.73
C ALA A 91 16.44 15.42 -4.24
N LEU A 92 15.33 15.11 -3.54
CA LEU A 92 15.34 14.76 -2.12
C LEU A 92 16.12 13.47 -1.84
N SER A 93 15.93 12.44 -2.67
CA SER A 93 16.67 11.18 -2.60
C SER A 93 18.18 11.40 -2.74
N LYS A 94 18.60 12.25 -3.68
CA LYS A 94 20.01 12.64 -3.83
C LYS A 94 20.54 13.37 -2.59
N GLN A 95 19.78 14.32 -2.05
CA GLN A 95 20.17 15.07 -0.84
C GLN A 95 20.27 14.17 0.40
N ALA A 96 19.38 13.18 0.51
CA ALA A 96 19.38 12.21 1.59
C ALA A 96 20.41 11.08 1.40
N HIS A 97 21.15 11.06 0.30
CA HIS A 97 22.06 9.98 -0.08
C HIS A 97 21.42 8.58 -0.13
N VAL A 98 20.11 8.52 -0.40
CA VAL A 98 19.36 7.27 -0.54
C VAL A 98 19.22 6.96 -2.03
N ALA A 99 19.79 5.85 -2.51
CA ALA A 99 19.63 5.43 -3.90
C ALA A 99 18.24 4.80 -4.12
N MET A 100 17.25 5.60 -4.51
CA MET A 100 15.92 5.11 -4.91
C MET A 100 15.94 4.61 -6.35
N THR A 101 15.21 3.52 -6.60
CA THR A 101 14.91 3.04 -7.95
C THR A 101 13.91 3.97 -8.65
N GLU A 102 13.85 3.89 -9.98
CA GLU A 102 12.86 4.65 -10.75
C GLU A 102 11.43 4.37 -10.29
N ARG A 103 11.09 3.10 -10.05
CA ARG A 103 9.76 2.69 -9.56
C ARG A 103 9.44 3.31 -8.21
N GLU A 104 10.35 3.27 -7.25
CA GLU A 104 10.12 3.87 -5.93
C GLU A 104 9.91 5.39 -6.05
N MET A 105 10.69 6.06 -6.89
CA MET A 105 10.50 7.49 -7.14
C MET A 105 9.16 7.81 -7.80
N GLN A 106 8.73 7.00 -8.79
CA GLN A 106 7.41 7.13 -9.42
C GLN A 106 6.28 6.88 -8.41
N LEU A 107 6.40 5.86 -7.56
CA LEU A 107 5.41 5.54 -6.53
C LEU A 107 5.28 6.69 -5.51
N ALA A 108 6.40 7.22 -5.02
CA ALA A 108 6.40 8.38 -4.12
C ALA A 108 5.78 9.61 -4.80
N ALA A 109 6.03 9.80 -6.09
CA ALA A 109 5.48 10.91 -6.85
C ALA A 109 3.95 10.83 -7.00
N ILE A 110 3.41 9.64 -7.26
CA ILE A 110 1.94 9.41 -7.24
C ILE A 110 1.37 9.73 -5.86
N CYS A 111 2.04 9.30 -4.78
CA CYS A 111 1.60 9.59 -3.42
C CYS A 111 1.54 11.10 -3.15
N LEU A 112 2.57 11.86 -3.56
CA LEU A 112 2.61 13.32 -3.42
C LEU A 112 1.51 14.01 -4.23
N GLN A 113 1.33 13.63 -5.50
CA GLN A 113 0.32 14.22 -6.39
C GLN A 113 -1.09 14.10 -5.80
N HIS A 114 -1.38 12.96 -5.19
CA HIS A 114 -2.70 12.68 -4.64
C HIS A 114 -2.82 12.91 -3.12
N GLN A 115 -1.79 13.45 -2.47
CA GLN A 115 -1.72 13.63 -1.01
C GLN A 115 -2.08 12.35 -0.24
N ALA A 116 -1.66 11.20 -0.78
CA ALA A 116 -1.97 9.89 -0.23
C ALA A 116 -0.89 9.42 0.74
N SER A 117 -1.30 8.60 1.71
CA SER A 117 -0.34 7.81 2.50
C SER A 117 0.09 6.57 1.74
N LEU A 118 1.34 6.14 1.90
CA LEU A 118 1.85 4.89 1.34
C LEU A 118 1.91 3.82 2.43
N ALA A 119 1.15 2.74 2.26
CA ALA A 119 1.26 1.54 3.08
C ALA A 119 2.35 0.62 2.52
N THR A 120 3.45 0.43 3.26
CA THR A 120 4.60 -0.36 2.81
C THR A 120 5.40 -0.93 3.98
N ASP A 121 6.06 -2.05 3.73
CA ASP A 121 7.08 -2.69 4.57
C ASP A 121 8.47 -1.99 4.53
N HIS A 122 8.70 -1.08 3.57
CA HIS A 122 9.99 -0.41 3.34
C HIS A 122 9.94 1.09 3.65
N HIS A 123 9.34 1.50 4.77
CA HIS A 123 9.10 2.92 5.09
C HIS A 123 10.38 3.77 5.07
N ASP A 124 11.52 3.24 5.55
CA ASP A 124 12.81 3.93 5.56
C ASP A 124 13.27 4.42 4.17
N ARG A 125 12.91 3.68 3.12
CA ARG A 125 13.23 4.02 1.72
C ARG A 125 12.56 5.33 1.29
N PHE A 126 11.48 5.72 1.94
CA PHE A 126 10.63 6.84 1.54
C PHE A 126 10.59 7.98 2.56
N ALA A 127 11.15 7.80 3.76
CA ALA A 127 11.03 8.75 4.88
C ALA A 127 11.47 10.19 4.54
N HIS A 128 12.43 10.34 3.63
CA HIS A 128 12.98 11.64 3.20
C HIS A 128 12.18 12.32 2.07
N THR A 129 11.16 11.64 1.51
CA THR A 129 10.42 12.12 0.33
C THR A 129 9.28 13.08 0.69
N GLY A 130 8.89 13.15 1.96
CA GLY A 130 7.80 13.97 2.46
C GLY A 130 6.40 13.37 2.26
N ILE A 131 6.30 12.09 1.88
CA ILE A 131 5.03 11.35 1.86
C ILE A 131 4.70 10.84 3.27
N THR A 132 3.41 10.72 3.57
CA THR A 132 2.95 10.03 4.78
C THR A 132 3.13 8.54 4.60
N LEU A 133 3.74 7.87 5.58
CA LEU A 133 4.05 6.45 5.55
C LEU A 133 3.22 5.73 6.60
N VAL A 134 2.79 4.52 6.26
CA VAL A 134 2.11 3.60 7.18
C VAL A 134 2.78 2.25 7.02
N ASN A 135 3.09 1.61 8.15
CA ASN A 135 3.60 0.25 8.16
C ASN A 135 2.56 -0.70 8.78
N PRO A 136 1.78 -1.43 7.97
CA PRO A 136 0.72 -2.32 8.49
C PRO A 136 1.22 -3.49 9.35
N TRP A 137 2.52 -3.75 9.37
CA TRP A 137 3.13 -4.75 10.24
C TRP A 137 3.42 -4.23 11.65
N ASP A 138 3.44 -2.91 11.85
CA ASP A 138 3.69 -2.29 13.14
C ASP A 138 2.39 -2.17 13.95
N VAL A 139 2.34 -2.85 15.09
CA VAL A 139 1.15 -2.94 15.97
C VAL A 139 0.78 -1.59 16.59
N ALA A 140 1.70 -0.61 16.60
CA ALA A 140 1.55 0.66 17.30
C ALA A 140 0.61 1.67 16.63
N GLU A 141 0.25 1.50 15.36
CA GLU A 141 -0.59 2.46 14.61
C GLU A 141 -2.07 2.05 14.52
N THR A 142 -2.54 1.17 15.40
CA THR A 142 -3.98 0.93 15.53
C THR A 142 -4.62 2.21 16.12
N PRO A 143 -5.63 2.82 15.49
CA PRO A 143 -6.24 4.03 16.04
C PRO A 143 -6.83 3.77 17.44
N ARG A 144 -6.30 4.46 18.46
CA ARG A 144 -6.73 4.35 19.87
C ARG A 144 -8.23 4.53 20.11
N TRP A 145 -8.97 5.16 19.19
CA TRP A 145 -10.41 5.34 19.33
C TRP A 145 -11.20 4.03 19.39
N ARG A 146 -10.68 2.90 18.88
CA ARG A 146 -11.31 1.58 19.05
C ARG A 146 -11.17 1.03 20.47
N GLU A 147 -10.05 1.30 21.12
CA GLU A 147 -9.82 0.93 22.53
C GLU A 147 -10.66 1.80 23.46
N GLU A 148 -10.67 3.12 23.22
CA GLU A 148 -11.49 4.07 23.99
C GLU A 148 -12.99 3.83 23.81
N ALA A 149 -13.45 3.46 22.60
CA ALA A 149 -14.85 3.10 22.37
C ALA A 149 -15.25 1.78 23.06
N ALA A 150 -14.34 0.80 23.12
CA ALA A 150 -14.55 -0.45 23.85
C ALA A 150 -14.56 -0.22 25.36
N GLU A 151 -13.68 0.63 25.89
CA GLU A 151 -13.66 1.03 27.29
C GLU A 151 -14.91 1.82 27.68
N TYR A 152 -15.35 2.76 26.83
CA TYR A 152 -16.60 3.50 27.03
C TYR A 152 -17.82 2.58 27.03
N TYR A 153 -17.86 1.60 26.14
CA TYR A 153 -18.94 0.60 26.08
C TYR A 153 -18.98 -0.32 27.31
N VAL A 154 -17.83 -0.71 27.84
CA VAL A 154 -17.73 -1.52 29.07
C VAL A 154 -18.06 -0.71 30.32
N MET A 155 -17.67 0.56 30.37
CA MET A 155 -17.95 1.45 31.50
C MET A 155 -19.43 1.86 31.58
N SER A 156 -20.11 2.08 30.45
CA SER A 156 -21.53 2.49 30.47
C SER A 156 -22.51 1.38 30.84
N ARG A 157 -22.06 0.11 30.86
CA ARG A 157 -22.85 -1.04 31.34
C ARG A 157 -22.63 -1.41 32.80
N LYS A 158 -21.74 -0.70 33.51
CA LYS A 158 -21.50 -0.89 34.96
C LYS A 158 -22.21 0.16 35.84
N SER A 159 -23.09 0.98 35.27
CA SER A 159 -23.96 1.91 36.01
C SER A 159 -25.42 1.50 35.93
#